data_AF-S4PKL8-F1
#
_entry.id   AF-S4PKL8-F1
#
_cell.length_a   1.000
_cell.length_b   1.000
_cell.length_c   1.000
_cell.angle_alpha   90.00
_cell.angle_beta   90.00
_cell.angle_gamma   90.00
#
_symmetry.space_group_name_H-M   'P 1'
#
loop_
_entity.id
_entity.type
_entity.pdbx_description
1 polymer ?
#
loop_
_entity_poly.entity_id
_entity_poly.type
_entity_poly.pdbx_seq_one_letter_code
_entity_poly.pdbx_strand_id
1 'polypeptide(L)' 'RLWNNILKRGKPYTKYSKVCSLHFTPDDYTMTSGQKNKGQWRTLRKDAIPSQNLPADSPVPHMGRSSSWTS' A
#
# COMPACT_ATOMS: atom_id res chain seq x y z
N ARG A 1 9.24 11.05 6.04
CA ARG A 1 10.50 10.53 5.46
C ARG A 1 10.56 9.01 5.50
N LEU A 2 10.06 8.35 6.56
CA LEU A 2 10.02 6.88 6.70
C LEU A 2 9.48 6.12 5.48
N TRP A 3 8.38 6.59 4.86
CA TRP A 3 7.79 5.96 3.67
C TRP A 3 8.72 5.94 2.44
N ASN A 4 9.65 6.89 2.31
CA ASN A 4 10.60 6.89 1.18
C ASN A 4 11.56 5.69 1.25
N ASN A 5 12.02 5.37 2.46
CA ASN A 5 12.94 4.27 2.70
C ASN A 5 12.25 2.92 2.51
N ILE A 6 10.97 2.84 2.92
CA ILE A 6 10.19 1.61 2.90
C ILE A 6 9.74 1.24 1.48
N LEU A 7 9.23 2.20 0.72
CA LEU A 7 8.72 1.94 -0.63
C LEU A 7 9.84 1.74 -1.67
N LYS A 8 11.11 2.02 -1.29
CA LYS A 8 12.31 1.90 -2.14
C LYS A 8 12.09 2.42 -3.56
N ARG A 9 11.37 3.54 -3.68
CA ARG A 9 11.08 4.19 -4.96
C ARG A 9 12.20 5.17 -5.30
N GLY A 10 12.58 5.22 -6.58
CA GLY A 10 13.55 6.22 -7.07
C GLY A 10 13.07 7.67 -6.98
N LYS A 11 11.77 7.92 -6.73
CA LYS A 11 11.21 9.26 -6.52
C LYS A 11 10.68 9.41 -5.09
N PRO A 12 10.90 10.57 -4.44
CA PRO A 12 10.34 10.84 -3.12
C PRO A 12 8.82 10.75 -3.11
N TYR A 13 8.26 10.19 -2.03
CA TYR A 13 6.83 10.22 -1.77
C TYR A 13 6.34 11.66 -1.56
N THR A 14 5.25 12.00 -2.24
CA THR A 14 4.53 13.27 -2.09
C THR A 14 3.11 13.01 -1.58
N LYS A 15 2.42 14.03 -1.07
CA LYS A 15 1.02 13.91 -0.61
C LYS A 15 0.03 13.43 -1.70
N TYR A 16 0.41 13.52 -2.97
CA TYR A 16 -0.41 13.06 -4.10
C TYR A 16 -0.08 11.63 -4.54
N SER A 17 0.99 11.04 -3.99
CA SER A 17 1.39 9.68 -4.32
C SER A 17 0.38 8.67 -3.79
N LYS A 18 -0.02 7.74 -4.65
CA LYS A 18 -0.93 6.64 -4.32
C LYS A 18 -0.14 5.37 -4.01
N VAL A 19 -0.64 4.60 -3.04
CA VAL A 19 -0.09 3.32 -2.59
C VAL A 19 -1.28 2.36 -2.47
N CYS A 20 -1.09 1.10 -2.88
CA CYS A 20 -2.14 0.09 -2.78
C CYS A 20 -2.45 -0.23 -1.30
N SER A 21 -3.71 -0.54 -1.00
CA SER A 21 -4.14 -0.93 0.36
C SER A 21 -3.43 -2.19 0.87
N LEU A 22 -2.95 -3.05 -0.02
CA LEU A 22 -2.22 -4.28 0.29
C LEU A 22 -0.89 -4.06 1.04
N HIS A 23 -0.41 -2.83 1.14
CA HIS A 23 0.78 -2.51 1.92
C HIS A 23 0.48 -2.26 3.41
N PHE A 24 -0.80 -2.18 3.78
CA PHE A 24 -1.27 -1.87 5.12
C PHE A 24 -2.12 -3.01 5.65
N THR A 25 -2.09 -3.19 6.96
CA THR A 25 -2.93 -4.17 7.63
C THR A 25 -4.34 -3.62 7.83
N PRO A 26 -5.36 -4.48 8.02
CA PRO A 26 -6.71 -4.02 8.35
C PRO A 26 -6.78 -3.14 9.61
N ASP A 27 -5.89 -3.36 10.59
CA ASP A 27 -5.78 -2.60 11.84
C ASP A 27 -5.27 -1.17 11.62
N ASP A 28 -4.53 -0.93 10.54
CA ASP A 28 -4.07 0.41 10.16
C ASP A 28 -5.21 1.30 9.66
N TYR A 29 -6.40 0.74 9.41
CA TYR A 29 -7.58 1.46 8.95
C TYR A 29 -8.53 1.77 10.10
N THR A 30 -8.99 3.02 10.14
CA THR A 30 -10.07 3.45 11.02
C THR A 30 -11.35 3.67 10.24
N MET A 31 -12.48 3.32 10.84
CA MET A 31 -13.80 3.66 10.31
C MET A 31 -14.04 5.14 10.54
N THR A 32 -13.98 5.94 9.46
CA THR A 32 -14.43 7.33 9.52
C THR A 32 -15.89 7.37 9.12
N SER A 33 -16.76 7.67 10.07
CA SER A 33 -18.13 8.06 9.76
C SER A 33 -18.10 9.42 9.07
N GLY A 34 -18.42 9.45 7.77
CA GLY A 34 -18.78 10.71 7.15
C GLY A 34 -20.04 11.25 7.81
N GLN A 35 -20.20 12.59 7.87
CA GLN A 35 -21.43 13.24 8.34
C GLN A 35 -22.67 12.46 7.89
N LYS A 36 -23.61 12.31 8.84
CA LYS A 36 -24.94 11.66 8.91
C LYS A 36 -25.60 11.06 7.64
N ASN A 37 -25.21 11.43 6.43
CA ASN A 37 -25.77 11.00 5.14
C ASN A 37 -24.74 10.50 4.11
N LYS A 38 -23.44 10.35 4.45
CA LYS A 38 -22.39 9.98 3.48
C LYS A 38 -21.73 8.61 3.72
N GLY A 39 -22.37 7.68 4.43
CA GLY A 39 -21.82 6.34 4.64
C GLY A 39 -20.51 6.32 5.45
N GLN A 40 -20.04 5.11 5.74
CA GLN A 40 -18.77 4.87 6.43
C GLN A 40 -17.70 4.49 5.41
N TRP A 41 -16.54 5.13 5.50
CA TRP A 41 -15.38 4.79 4.68
C TRP A 41 -14.20 4.47 5.59
N ARG A 42 -13.37 3.52 5.17
CA ARG A 42 -12.11 3.21 5.85
C ARG A 42 -11.08 4.25 5.45
N THR A 43 -10.53 4.95 6.43
CA THR A 43 -9.39 5.86 6.23
C THR A 43 -8.18 5.27 6.91
N LEU A 44 -7.03 5.41 6.25
CA LEU A 44 -5.76 5.01 6.83
C LEU A 44 -5.43 5.96 7.99
N ARG A 45 -4.97 5.41 9.12
CA ARG A 45 -4.52 6.24 10.24
C ARG A 45 -3.32 7.11 9.85
N LYS A 46 -3.15 8.23 10.55
CA LYS A 46 -2.04 9.17 10.31
C LYS A 46 -0.67 8.58 10.66
N ASP A 47 -0.65 7.66 11.62
CA ASP A 47 0.52 6.94 12.12
C ASP A 47 0.75 5.60 11.40
N ALA A 48 -0.10 5.22 10.45
CA ALA A 48 0.05 3.98 9.71
C ALA A 48 1.33 3.94 8.87
N ILE A 49 2.03 2.82 8.92
CA ILE A 49 3.29 2.60 8.23
C ILE A 49 3.11 1.40 7.29
N PRO A 50 3.43 1.52 6.00
CA PRO A 50 3.37 0.37 5.09
C PRO A 50 4.36 -0.69 5.57
N SER A 51 3.87 -1.88 5.85
CA SER A 51 4.66 -2.99 6.39
C SER A 51 4.51 -4.27 5.56
N GLN A 52 3.46 -4.35 4.73
CA GLN A 52 3.17 -5.52 3.90
C GLN A 52 3.64 -5.35 2.46
N ASN A 53 3.96 -6.47 1.80
CA ASN A 53 4.30 -6.52 0.37
C ASN A 53 5.40 -5.54 -0.05
N LEU A 54 6.36 -5.27 0.84
CA LEU A 54 7.46 -4.36 0.56
C LEU A 54 8.45 -5.01 -0.40
N PRO A 55 9.09 -4.23 -1.28
CA PRO A 55 10.15 -4.74 -2.14
C PRO A 55 11.31 -5.27 -1.28
N ALA A 56 11.53 -6.58 -1.32
CA ALA A 56 12.69 -7.21 -0.70
C ALA A 56 13.99 -6.67 -1.33
N ASP A 57 15.04 -6.51 -0.54
CA ASP A 57 16.37 -6.12 -1.05
C ASP A 57 17.02 -7.25 -1.85
N SER A 58 16.62 -8.49 -1.58
CA SER A 58 17.06 -9.65 -2.34
C SER A 58 16.36 -9.67 -3.70
N PRO A 59 17.05 -10.04 -4.80
CA PRO A 59 16.36 -10.49 -5.99
C PRO A 59 15.55 -11.71 -5.57
N VAL A 60 14.26 -11.51 -5.29
CA VAL A 60 13.33 -12.63 -5.25
C VAL A 60 13.47 -13.23 -6.66
N PRO A 61 13.85 -14.51 -6.80
CA PRO A 61 13.79 -15.14 -8.11
C PRO A 61 12.37 -14.93 -8.55
N HIS A 62 12.21 -14.11 -9.58
CA HIS A 62 10.95 -13.93 -10.25
C HIS A 62 10.66 -15.30 -10.83
N MET A 63 9.97 -16.14 -10.06
CA MET A 63 9.13 -17.17 -10.64
C MET A 63 8.09 -16.36 -11.40
N GLY A 64 8.44 -16.07 -12.65
CA GLY A 64 7.54 -15.45 -13.59
C GLY A 64 6.24 -16.22 -13.48
N ARG A 65 5.15 -15.50 -13.21
CA ARG A 65 3.86 -16.01 -13.61
C ARG A 65 3.96 -16.23 -15.10
N SER A 66 4.27 -17.46 -15.49
CA SER A 66 4.02 -18.02 -16.81
C SER A 66 2.51 -17.89 -16.99
N SER A 67 2.07 -16.74 -17.48
CA SER A 67 0.79 -16.62 -18.17
C SER A 67 1.01 -17.23 -19.53
N SER A 68 0.99 -18.56 -19.60
CA SER A 68 0.79 -19.29 -20.84
C SER A 68 -0.65 -19.01 -21.27
N TRP A 69 -0.85 -17.92 -22.01
CA TRP A 69 -2.01 -17.79 -22.88
C TRP A 69 -1.66 -18.53 -24.17
N THR A 70 -2.10 -19.78 -24.25
CA THR A 70 -2.23 -20.50 -25.51
C THR A 70 -3.72 -20.67 -25.77
N SER A 71 -4.22 -20.04 -26.83
CA SER A 71 -5.42 -20.48 -27.55
C SER A 71 -4.98 -21.08 -28.87
#